data_AF-A0A0Q5ZAQ8-F1
#
_entry.id   AF-A0A0Q5ZAQ8-F1
#
_cell.length_a   1.000
_cell.length_b   1.000
_cell.length_c   1.000
_cell.angle_alpha   90.00
_cell.angle_beta   90.00
_cell.angle_gamma   90.00
#
_symmetry.space_group_name_H-M   'P 1'
#
loop_
_entity.id
_entity.type
_entity.pdbx_description
1 polymer ?
#
loop_
_entity_poly.entity_id
_entity_poly.type
_entity_poly.pdbx_seq_one_letter_code
_entity_poly.pdbx_strand_id
1 'polypeptide(L)'
;MITSERIFNEQTQGAILHGLHWTASAIELLGVVVIVCGVVAATVWSLRELRHGGFADAFRSYRANLGRGILLGLEFLIAADIIGMVAIVPSFDRLGILALIIVIRTFLSFSLQIEIEGRLPWQRRTSLADEADRAEL
;
A
#
# COMPACT_ATOMS: atom_id res chain seq x y z
N MET A 1 -27.94 -33.53 -21.70
CA MET A 1 -26.65 -33.67 -20.99
C MET A 1 -25.81 -32.38 -20.97
N ILE A 2 -26.27 -31.25 -21.54
CA ILE A 2 -25.51 -29.97 -21.62
C ILE A 2 -25.90 -28.96 -20.51
N THR A 3 -26.99 -29.20 -19.79
CA THR A 3 -27.54 -28.23 -18.81
C THR A 3 -26.82 -28.20 -17.46
N SER A 4 -26.23 -29.32 -17.01
CA SER A 4 -25.65 -29.40 -15.65
C SER A 4 -24.32 -28.64 -15.49
N GLU A 5 -23.53 -28.47 -16.54
CA GLU A 5 -22.27 -27.70 -16.46
C GLU A 5 -22.50 -26.19 -16.29
N ARG A 6 -23.57 -25.64 -16.87
CA ARG A 6 -23.88 -24.21 -16.75
C ARG A 6 -24.32 -23.80 -15.35
N ILE A 7 -25.09 -24.66 -14.67
CA ILE A 7 -25.60 -24.39 -13.32
C ILE A 7 -24.48 -24.45 -12.27
N PHE A 8 -23.51 -25.37 -12.43
CA PHE A 8 -22.35 -25.44 -11.54
C PHE A 8 -21.45 -24.20 -11.69
N ASN A 9 -21.29 -23.68 -12.91
CA ASN A 9 -20.46 -22.50 -13.19
C ASN A 9 -21.08 -21.20 -12.65
N GLU A 10 -22.40 -21.02 -12.75
CA GLU A 10 -23.09 -19.85 -12.19
C GLU A 10 -23.09 -19.84 -10.64
N GLN A 11 -23.20 -21.03 -10.01
CA GLN A 11 -23.19 -21.16 -8.55
C GLN A 11 -21.78 -20.98 -7.96
N THR A 12 -20.75 -21.52 -8.62
CA THR A 12 -19.35 -21.32 -8.22
C THR A 12 -18.89 -19.89 -8.47
N GLN A 13 -19.30 -19.25 -9.56
CA GLN A 13 -19.00 -17.84 -9.85
C GLN A 13 -19.62 -16.90 -8.80
N GLY A 14 -20.86 -17.15 -8.36
CA GLY A 14 -21.49 -16.38 -7.28
C GLY A 14 -20.76 -16.52 -5.94
N ALA A 15 -20.32 -17.74 -5.58
CA ALA A 15 -19.57 -17.99 -4.35
C ALA A 15 -18.15 -17.40 -4.38
N ILE A 16 -17.47 -17.48 -5.51
CA ILE A 16 -16.12 -16.92 -5.70
C ILE A 16 -16.16 -15.39 -5.66
N LEU A 17 -17.14 -14.76 -6.34
CA LEU A 17 -17.32 -13.31 -6.31
C LEU A 17 -17.67 -12.81 -4.90
N HIS A 18 -18.48 -13.55 -4.15
CA HIS A 18 -18.81 -13.21 -2.77
C HIS A 18 -17.57 -13.34 -1.87
N GLY A 19 -16.82 -14.45 -1.97
CA GLY A 19 -15.60 -14.66 -1.20
C GLY A 19 -14.55 -13.58 -1.47
N LEU A 20 -14.30 -13.23 -2.73
CA LEU A 20 -13.28 -12.26 -3.11
C LEU A 20 -13.60 -10.81 -2.73
N HIS A 21 -14.88 -10.42 -2.71
CA HIS A 21 -15.30 -9.14 -2.15
C HIS A 21 -14.87 -9.03 -0.69
N TRP A 22 -15.16 -10.04 0.12
CA TRP A 22 -14.90 -10.00 1.57
C TRP A 22 -13.41 -10.00 1.88
N THR A 23 -12.60 -10.78 1.14
CA THR A 23 -11.14 -10.76 1.31
C THR A 23 -10.52 -9.45 0.89
N ALA A 24 -10.91 -8.89 -0.27
CA ALA A 24 -10.38 -7.61 -0.72
C ALA A 24 -10.68 -6.48 0.27
N SER A 25 -11.93 -6.37 0.74
CA SER A 25 -12.32 -5.37 1.74
C SER A 25 -11.67 -5.59 3.10
N ALA A 26 -11.44 -6.83 3.53
CA ALA A 26 -10.74 -7.12 4.78
C ALA A 26 -9.26 -6.67 4.72
N ILE A 27 -8.57 -6.93 3.60
CA ILE A 27 -7.16 -6.53 3.41
C ILE A 27 -7.06 -5.01 3.26
N GLU A 28 -8.00 -4.38 2.55
CA GLU A 28 -8.09 -2.91 2.47
C GLU A 28 -8.27 -2.29 3.85
N LEU A 29 -9.22 -2.79 4.64
CA LEU A 29 -9.45 -2.33 6.01
C LEU A 29 -8.21 -2.53 6.89
N LEU A 30 -7.56 -3.69 6.80
CA LEU A 30 -6.32 -3.97 7.53
C LEU A 30 -5.23 -2.95 7.18
N GLY A 31 -5.02 -2.66 5.90
CA GLY A 31 -4.06 -1.68 5.43
C GLY A 31 -4.34 -0.27 5.97
N VAL A 32 -5.61 0.16 5.94
CA VAL A 32 -6.03 1.45 6.52
C VAL A 32 -5.76 1.49 8.03
N VAL A 33 -6.10 0.42 8.75
CA VAL A 33 -5.85 0.32 10.21
C VAL A 33 -4.35 0.41 10.51
N VAL A 34 -3.50 -0.26 9.73
CA VAL A 34 -2.04 -0.19 9.90
C VAL A 34 -1.51 1.22 9.68
N ILE A 35 -1.97 1.93 8.64
CA ILE A 35 -1.59 3.34 8.40
C ILE A 35 -1.99 4.21 9.59
N VAL A 36 -3.25 4.13 10.02
CA VAL A 36 -3.78 4.94 11.13
C VAL A 36 -3.01 4.67 12.41
N CYS A 37 -2.78 3.40 12.76
CA CYS A 37 -1.99 3.02 13.92
C CYS A 37 -0.55 3.54 13.84
N GLY A 38 0.10 3.47 12.67
CA GLY A 38 1.43 4.02 12.45
C GLY A 38 1.49 5.53 12.68
N VAL A 39 0.50 6.27 12.17
CA VAL A 39 0.36 7.72 12.37
C VAL A 39 0.15 8.07 13.84
N VAL A 40 -0.76 7.38 14.53
CA VAL A 40 -1.04 7.61 15.95
C VAL A 40 0.20 7.32 16.79
N ALA A 41 0.87 6.18 16.56
CA ALA A 41 2.07 5.80 17.30
C ALA A 41 3.21 6.82 17.10
N ALA A 42 3.46 7.23 15.85
CA ALA A 42 4.46 8.25 15.55
C ALA A 42 4.15 9.59 16.24
N THR A 43 2.88 10.00 16.24
CA THR A 43 2.43 11.24 16.88
C THR A 43 2.61 11.19 18.40
N VAL A 44 2.18 10.10 19.05
CA VAL A 44 2.31 9.93 20.50
C VAL A 44 3.78 9.91 20.93
N TRP A 45 4.64 9.23 20.18
CA TRP A 45 6.08 9.24 20.46
C TRP A 45 6.70 10.62 20.28
N SER A 46 6.42 11.32 19.18
CA SER A 46 6.94 12.67 18.96
C SER A 46 6.50 13.65 20.04
N LEU A 47 5.24 13.56 20.49
CA LEU A 47 4.72 14.42 21.55
C LEU A 47 5.39 14.16 22.91
N ARG A 48 5.79 12.90 23.18
CA ARG A 48 6.57 12.53 24.37
C ARG A 48 8.02 13.02 24.28
N GLU A 49 8.62 12.91 23.10
CA GLU A 49 9.99 13.38 22.82
C GLU A 49 10.08 14.90 22.92
N LEU A 50 9.08 15.62 22.41
CA LEU A 50 8.99 17.08 22.52
C LEU A 50 8.92 17.57 23.98
N ARG A 51 8.47 16.72 24.90
CA ARG A 51 8.49 17.02 26.33
C ARG A 51 9.84 16.82 27.00
N HIS A 52 10.78 16.08 26.38
CA HIS A 52 12.09 15.74 26.95
C HIS A 52 13.28 16.25 26.13
N GLY A 53 13.07 16.66 24.87
CA GLY A 53 14.11 17.11 23.94
C GLY A 53 13.64 18.28 23.05
N GLY A 54 14.57 18.83 22.27
CA GLY A 54 14.30 19.97 21.40
C GLY A 54 13.39 19.64 20.21
N PHE A 55 12.65 20.65 19.73
CA PHE A 55 11.70 20.53 18.60
C PHE A 55 12.31 19.87 17.34
N ALA A 56 13.59 20.13 17.06
CA ALA A 56 14.28 19.58 15.89
C ALA A 56 14.42 18.04 15.92
N ASP A 57 14.65 17.45 17.10
CA ASP A 57 14.83 16.00 17.25
C ASP A 57 13.49 15.27 17.27
N ALA A 58 12.48 15.86 17.95
CA ALA A 58 11.10 15.37 17.90
C ALA A 58 10.54 15.35 16.47
N PHE A 59 10.87 16.36 15.65
CA PHE A 59 10.43 16.44 14.24
C PHE A 59 11.13 15.41 13.35
N ARG A 60 12.46 15.21 13.51
CA ARG A 60 13.20 14.17 12.78
C ARG A 60 12.68 12.76 13.10
N SER A 61 12.49 12.46 14.39
CA SER A 61 11.96 11.17 14.84
C SER A 61 10.53 10.94 14.34
N TYR A 62 9.69 11.98 14.36
CA TYR A 62 8.33 11.94 13.81
C TYR A 62 8.31 11.58 12.32
N ARG A 63 9.08 12.29 11.49
CA ARG A 63 9.17 12.00 10.04
C ARG A 63 9.64 10.58 9.77
N ALA A 64 10.64 10.09 10.50
CA ALA A 64 11.16 8.74 10.32
C ALA A 64 10.14 7.66 10.68
N ASN A 65 9.42 7.83 11.81
CA ASN A 65 8.42 6.87 12.26
C ASN A 65 7.14 6.92 11.42
N LEU A 66 6.72 8.11 10.99
CA LEU A 66 5.63 8.26 10.02
C LEU A 66 5.96 7.56 8.69
N GLY A 67 7.16 7.81 8.15
CA GLY A 67 7.58 7.20 6.90
C GLY A 67 7.54 5.66 6.95
N ARG A 68 8.03 5.06 8.05
CA ARG A 68 7.97 3.60 8.25
C ARG A 68 6.53 3.08 8.34
N GLY A 69 5.66 3.75 9.08
CA GLY A 69 4.25 3.35 9.21
C GLY A 69 3.49 3.44 7.89
N ILE A 70 3.72 4.51 7.12
CA ILE A 70 3.11 4.70 5.80
C ILE A 70 3.65 3.67 4.80
N LEU A 71 4.96 3.41 4.78
CA LEU A 71 5.57 2.42 3.89
C LEU A 71 4.99 1.01 4.12
N LEU A 72 4.88 0.59 5.38
CA LEU A 72 4.27 -0.68 5.75
C LEU A 72 2.79 -0.74 5.34
N GLY A 73 2.04 0.33 5.59
CA GLY A 73 0.66 0.44 5.16
C GLY A 73 0.51 0.31 3.64
N LEU A 74 1.38 0.99 2.87
CA LEU A 74 1.39 0.92 1.41
C LEU A 74 1.66 -0.50 0.89
N GLU A 75 2.50 -1.30 1.54
CA GLU A 75 2.70 -2.71 1.17
C GLU A 75 1.38 -3.52 1.26
N PHE A 76 0.59 -3.30 2.31
CA PHE A 76 -0.73 -3.93 2.45
C PHE A 76 -1.77 -3.38 1.45
N LEU A 77 -1.76 -2.07 1.18
CA LEU A 77 -2.68 -1.45 0.23
C LEU A 77 -2.41 -1.90 -1.21
N ILE A 78 -1.13 -2.11 -1.58
CA ILE A 78 -0.76 -2.67 -2.88
C ILE A 78 -1.28 -4.11 -3.00
N ALA A 79 -1.14 -4.94 -1.96
CA ALA A 79 -1.66 -6.30 -1.96
C ALA A 79 -3.19 -6.34 -2.14
N ALA A 80 -3.93 -5.45 -1.46
CA ALA A 80 -5.37 -5.32 -1.64
C ALA A 80 -5.77 -4.96 -3.08
N ASP A 81 -5.03 -4.04 -3.72
CA ASP A 81 -5.33 -3.55 -5.07
C ASP A 81 -5.10 -4.63 -6.14
N ILE A 82 -4.03 -5.43 -5.99
CA ILE A 82 -3.72 -6.55 -6.88
C ILE A 82 -4.82 -7.63 -6.80
N ILE A 83 -5.27 -7.96 -5.59
CA ILE A 83 -6.34 -8.93 -5.38
C ILE A 83 -7.65 -8.42 -5.98
N GLY A 84 -8.01 -7.15 -5.72
CA GLY A 84 -9.20 -6.53 -6.30
C GLY A 84 -9.21 -6.50 -7.83
N MET A 85 -8.04 -6.29 -8.46
CA MET A 85 -7.90 -6.32 -9.93
C MET A 85 -8.20 -7.69 -10.53
N VAL A 86 -7.59 -8.75 -9.99
CA VAL A 86 -7.71 -10.12 -10.52
C VAL A 86 -9.12 -10.68 -10.32
N ALA A 87 -9.82 -10.17 -9.30
CA ALA A 87 -11.10 -10.69 -8.83
C ALA A 87 -12.32 -10.27 -9.64
N ILE A 88 -12.39 -8.99 -10.04
CA ILE A 88 -13.68 -8.32 -10.07
C ILE A 88 -14.40 -8.36 -11.43
N VAL A 89 -13.78 -8.42 -12.62
CA VAL A 89 -14.62 -8.55 -13.84
C VAL A 89 -13.93 -9.00 -15.12
N PRO A 90 -14.52 -9.95 -15.86
CA PRO A 90 -14.44 -10.01 -17.32
C PRO A 90 -15.57 -9.14 -17.94
N SER A 91 -15.44 -7.80 -17.93
CA SER A 91 -16.27 -6.90 -18.75
C SER A 91 -15.61 -5.54 -18.97
N PHE A 92 -15.52 -5.08 -20.23
CA PHE A 92 -14.74 -3.89 -20.61
C PHE A 92 -15.21 -2.58 -19.96
N ASP A 93 -16.53 -2.35 -19.81
CA ASP A 93 -17.06 -1.12 -19.19
C ASP A 93 -16.64 -0.96 -17.72
N ARG A 94 -16.70 -2.05 -16.94
CA ARG A 94 -16.35 -2.02 -15.52
C ARG A 94 -14.83 -2.02 -15.32
N LEU A 95 -14.09 -2.63 -16.24
CA LEU A 95 -12.62 -2.54 -16.28
C LEU A 95 -12.12 -1.11 -16.47
N GLY A 96 -12.83 -0.26 -17.23
CA GLY A 96 -12.44 1.14 -17.43
C GLY A 96 -12.44 1.96 -16.13
N ILE A 97 -13.50 1.84 -15.33
CA ILE A 97 -13.60 2.51 -14.02
C ILE A 97 -12.56 1.95 -13.05
N LEU A 98 -12.39 0.63 -13.02
CA LEU A 98 -11.40 -0.03 -12.17
C LEU A 98 -9.97 0.42 -12.52
N ALA A 99 -9.61 0.40 -13.81
CA ALA A 99 -8.31 0.87 -14.31
C ALA A 99 -8.05 2.34 -13.94
N LEU A 100 -9.06 3.21 -14.02
CA LEU A 100 -8.94 4.60 -13.60
C LEU A 100 -8.65 4.73 -12.10
N ILE A 101 -9.34 3.96 -11.25
CA ILE A 101 -9.11 3.96 -9.79
C ILE A 101 -7.68 3.51 -9.46
N ILE A 102 -7.17 2.48 -10.14
CA ILE A 102 -5.79 1.97 -9.96
C ILE A 102 -4.75 3.00 -10.39
N VAL A 103 -4.97 3.69 -11.51
CA VAL A 103 -4.10 4.78 -11.98
C VAL A 103 -4.04 5.90 -10.94
N ILE A 104 -5.19 6.34 -10.44
CA ILE A 104 -5.27 7.37 -9.39
C ILE A 104 -4.55 6.89 -8.13
N ARG A 105 -4.78 5.65 -7.68
CA ARG A 105 -4.13 5.08 -6.49
C ARG A 105 -2.61 5.06 -6.65
N THR A 106 -2.12 4.59 -7.78
CA THR A 106 -0.68 4.51 -8.06
C THR A 106 -0.05 5.91 -8.05
N PHE A 107 -0.70 6.87 -8.71
CA PHE A 107 -0.21 8.26 -8.75
C PHE A 107 -0.18 8.92 -7.37
N LEU A 108 -1.26 8.83 -6.60
CA LEU A 108 -1.34 9.42 -5.25
C LEU A 108 -0.35 8.76 -4.28
N SER A 109 -0.27 7.43 -4.29
CA SER A 109 0.66 6.69 -3.44
C SER A 109 2.11 7.05 -3.77
N PHE A 110 2.43 7.17 -5.06
CA PHE A 110 3.75 7.58 -5.52
C PHE A 110 4.09 9.04 -5.17
N SER A 111 3.14 9.96 -5.32
CA SER A 111 3.32 11.37 -4.96
C SER A 111 3.62 11.53 -3.46
N LEU A 112 2.87 10.84 -2.60
CA LEU A 112 3.09 10.86 -1.16
C LEU A 112 4.45 10.27 -0.78
N GLN A 113 4.85 9.18 -1.44
CA GLN A 113 6.15 8.56 -1.18
C GLN A 113 7.31 9.49 -1.54
N ILE A 114 7.21 10.27 -2.63
CA ILE A 114 8.21 11.28 -3.01
C ILE A 114 8.27 12.42 -2.00
N GLU A 115 7.13 12.92 -1.53
CA GLU A 115 7.07 14.00 -0.55
C GLU A 115 7.72 13.58 0.79
N ILE A 116 7.46 12.36 1.23
CA ILE A 116 7.99 11.80 2.48
C ILE A 116 9.49 11.50 2.37
N GLU A 117 9.96 10.93 1.25
CA GLU A 117 11.36 10.55 1.10
C GLU A 117 12.26 11.74 0.67
N GLY A 118 11.68 12.78 0.06
CA GLY A 118 12.39 13.93 -0.50
C GLY A 118 13.37 13.57 -1.64
N ARG A 119 13.34 12.31 -2.11
CA ARG A 119 14.24 11.74 -3.11
C ARG A 119 13.44 10.83 -4.00
N LEU A 120 13.69 10.90 -5.30
CA LEU A 120 12.99 10.05 -6.24
C LEU A 120 13.45 8.58 -6.05
N PRO A 121 12.54 7.58 -6.13
CA PRO A 121 12.89 6.19 -5.82
C PRO A 121 14.02 5.62 -6.68
N TRP A 122 14.24 6.15 -7.90
CA TRP A 122 15.35 5.76 -8.76
C TRP A 122 16.73 6.25 -8.28
N GLN A 123 16.81 7.21 -7.35
CA GLN A 123 18.08 7.68 -6.78
C GLN A 123 18.59 6.84 -5.61
N ARG A 124 17.84 5.83 -5.12
CA ARG A 124 18.29 4.97 -4.01
C ARG A 124 19.32 3.90 -4.43
N ARG A 125 19.54 3.66 -5.72
CA ARG A 125 20.47 2.62 -6.19
C ARG A 125 21.92 3.04 -6.28
N THR A 126 22.24 4.33 -6.09
CA THR A 126 23.60 4.83 -6.31
C THR A 126 24.54 4.59 -5.12
N SER A 127 24.03 4.39 -3.89
CA SER A 127 24.88 4.18 -2.72
C SER A 127 25.48 2.76 -2.61
N LEU A 128 24.85 1.75 -3.21
CA LEU A 128 25.39 0.37 -3.22
C LEU A 128 26.50 0.17 -4.25
N ALA A 129 26.58 1.02 -5.28
CA ALA A 129 27.65 0.97 -6.28
C ALA A 129 28.96 1.60 -5.75
N ASP A 130 28.86 2.67 -4.95
CA ASP A 130 30.04 3.34 -4.35
C ASP A 130 30.66 2.55 -3.18
N GLU A 131 29.88 1.75 -2.43
CA GLU A 131 30.42 0.87 -1.38
C GLU A 131 31.13 -0.37 -1.91
N ALA A 132 30.66 -0.92 -3.05
CA ALA A 132 31.31 -2.04 -3.70
C ALA A 132 32.70 -1.66 -4.25
N ASP A 133 32.83 -0.46 -4.84
CA ASP A 133 34.09 0.04 -5.41
C ASP A 133 35.13 0.42 -4.33
N ARG A 134 34.67 0.78 -3.11
CA ARG A 134 35.56 1.06 -1.96
C ARG A 134 35.96 -0.18 -1.16
N ALA A 135 35.24 -1.29 -1.29
CA ALA A 135 35.59 -2.56 -0.67
C ALA A 135 36.64 -3.34 -1.49
N GLU A 136 36.89 -2.93 -2.73
CA GLU A 136 37.88 -3.53 -3.64
C GLU A 136 39.24 -2.77 -3.69
N LEU A 137 39.44 -1.74 -2.86
CA LEU A 137 40.70 -1.00 -2.68
C LEU A 137 41.31 -1.21 -1.29
#